data_AF-A0A1H3KE99-F1
#
_entry.id   AF-A0A1H3KE99-F1
#
_cell.length_a   1.000
_cell.length_b   1.000
_cell.length_c   1.000
_cell.angle_alpha   90.00
_cell.angle_beta   90.00
_cell.angle_gamma   90.00
#
_symmetry.space_group_name_H-M   'P 1'
#
loop_
_entity.id
_entity.type
_entity.pdbx_description
1 polymer ?
#
loop_
_entity_poly.entity_id
_entity_poly.type
_entity_poly.pdbx_seq_one_letter_code
_entity_poly.pdbx_strand_id
1 'polypeptide(L)'
;MTKTSWSRFSKLALACLFVLSVATVPAAGVSVGETDVTDDAEVGSQVNATVTLTNLYQNPTLESWTLAGSTDLTEVTWTVMYFDQTGARVDQESFDGQSFSGAEVATADGTSEVRVRVTGTVPQVEDYSYDPAQSFTVLSLEQTREGGSTNAIDEWTAVHYTEESREARNAIDEASATVADVNSQDAERSLGNAIDAYNGGEFGLAIDLSEQAQERAQQTQQSNQLIQYALYGVGGLLVIGLAAGGFLYWRSQQQGQDKLG
;
A
#
# COMPACT_ATOMS: atom_id res chain seq x y z
N MET A 1 -41.36 -37.17 20.84
CA MET A 1 -41.42 -36.03 19.88
C MET A 1 -41.08 -34.78 20.67
N THR A 2 -40.03 -33.99 20.44
CA THR A 2 -38.91 -34.00 19.50
C THR A 2 -37.85 -33.10 20.16
N LYS A 3 -36.59 -33.55 20.25
CA LYS A 3 -35.47 -32.73 20.73
C LYS A 3 -35.07 -31.77 19.61
N THR A 4 -34.90 -30.49 19.92
CA THR A 4 -34.26 -29.55 18.99
C THR A 4 -32.87 -29.22 19.49
N SER A 5 -31.88 -29.87 18.87
CA SER A 5 -30.48 -29.46 18.84
C SER A 5 -30.22 -28.78 17.50
N TRP A 6 -29.49 -27.67 17.48
CA TRP A 6 -28.76 -27.20 16.28
C TRP A 6 -27.66 -26.23 16.73
N SER A 7 -26.45 -26.73 16.99
CA SER A 7 -25.30 -26.92 16.08
C SER A 7 -24.67 -25.61 15.59
N ARG A 8 -23.44 -25.39 16.07
CA ARG A 8 -22.45 -24.45 15.56
C ARG A 8 -21.81 -25.03 14.30
N PHE A 9 -21.80 -24.30 13.18
CA PHE A 9 -20.86 -24.40 12.04
C PHE A 9 -21.12 -23.14 11.19
N SER A 10 -20.27 -22.11 11.16
CA SER A 10 -18.86 -22.03 10.74
C SER A 10 -18.70 -22.07 9.22
N LYS A 11 -18.05 -21.00 8.70
CA LYS A 11 -17.32 -20.88 7.43
C LYS A 11 -18.15 -20.77 6.15
N LEU A 12 -18.41 -19.53 5.72
CA LEU A 12 -18.31 -19.05 4.33
C LEU A 12 -18.97 -17.66 4.24
N ALA A 13 -18.21 -16.62 4.58
CA ALA A 13 -18.54 -15.24 4.19
C ALA A 13 -17.26 -14.39 4.23
N LEU A 14 -16.16 -14.91 3.66
CA LEU A 14 -15.04 -14.06 3.31
C LEU A 14 -15.34 -13.51 1.91
N ALA A 15 -16.05 -12.39 1.88
CA ALA A 15 -16.30 -11.63 0.67
C ALA A 15 -14.98 -10.98 0.25
N CYS A 16 -14.19 -11.65 -0.59
CA CYS A 16 -13.13 -11.01 -1.35
C CYS A 16 -13.79 -10.08 -2.38
N LEU A 17 -14.02 -8.83 -1.99
CA LEU A 17 -14.36 -7.76 -2.91
C LEU A 17 -13.05 -7.31 -3.58
N PHE A 18 -12.60 -8.07 -4.58
CA PHE A 18 -11.58 -7.62 -5.50
C PHE A 18 -12.17 -6.46 -6.30
N VAL A 19 -11.80 -5.23 -5.96
CA VAL A 19 -12.01 -4.08 -6.84
C VAL A 19 -11.17 -4.35 -8.08
N LEU A 20 -11.82 -4.69 -9.19
CA LEU A 20 -11.17 -4.67 -10.50
C LEU A 20 -10.87 -3.20 -10.82
N SER A 21 -9.64 -2.77 -10.56
CA SER A 21 -9.08 -1.57 -11.18
C SER A 21 -9.10 -1.79 -12.69
N VAL A 22 -10.07 -1.21 -13.38
CA VAL A 22 -10.08 -1.17 -14.84
C VAL A 22 -8.93 -0.25 -15.23
N ALA A 23 -7.77 -0.83 -15.54
CA ALA A 23 -6.72 -0.09 -16.22
C ALA A 23 -7.28 0.35 -17.58
N THR A 24 -7.73 1.59 -17.67
CA THR A 24 -8.07 2.20 -18.95
C THR A 24 -6.77 2.33 -19.71
N VAL A 25 -6.60 1.55 -20.79
CA VAL A 25 -5.50 1.76 -21.72
C VAL A 25 -5.66 3.18 -22.27
N PRO A 26 -4.71 4.11 -22.05
CA PRO A 26 -4.88 5.47 -22.51
C PRO A 26 -5.05 5.47 -24.03
N ALA A 27 -6.16 6.06 -24.50
CA ALA A 27 -6.45 6.26 -25.92
C ALA A 27 -5.83 7.56 -26.46
N ALA A 28 -4.94 8.18 -25.68
CA ALA A 28 -4.18 9.35 -26.07
C ALA A 28 -3.17 8.97 -27.15
N GLY A 29 -2.98 9.89 -28.11
CA GLY A 29 -2.04 9.68 -29.20
C GLY A 29 -0.58 9.94 -28.81
N VAL A 30 -0.24 9.71 -27.55
CA VAL A 30 0.98 10.15 -26.86
C VAL A 30 1.45 9.02 -25.95
N SER A 31 2.77 8.83 -25.85
CA SER A 31 3.39 7.88 -24.93
C SER A 31 4.11 8.61 -23.79
N VAL A 32 3.98 8.10 -22.57
CA VAL A 32 4.79 8.53 -21.43
C VAL A 32 6.15 7.85 -21.50
N GLY A 33 7.22 8.65 -21.43
CA GLY A 33 8.61 8.21 -21.37
C GLY A 33 9.14 8.24 -19.94
N GLU A 34 10.25 8.95 -19.71
CA GLU A 34 10.83 9.10 -18.38
C GLU A 34 9.96 9.98 -17.48
N THR A 35 9.79 9.52 -16.24
CA THR A 35 9.03 10.20 -15.18
C THR A 35 9.89 10.30 -13.92
N ASP A 36 9.96 11.49 -13.36
CA ASP A 36 10.56 11.80 -12.05
C ASP A 36 9.44 12.40 -11.20
N VAL A 37 8.70 11.55 -10.52
CA VAL A 37 7.54 11.91 -9.68
C VAL A 37 7.68 11.16 -8.36
N THR A 38 7.49 11.85 -7.24
CA THR A 38 7.56 11.24 -5.91
C THR A 38 6.29 10.46 -5.60
N ASP A 39 6.42 9.33 -4.90
CA ASP A 39 5.28 8.51 -4.46
C ASP A 39 4.73 8.97 -3.09
N ASP A 40 5.50 9.75 -2.35
CA ASP A 40 5.14 10.35 -1.08
C ASP A 40 5.72 11.77 -0.93
N ALA A 41 5.05 12.64 -0.19
CA ALA A 41 5.52 14.01 0.02
C ALA A 41 5.08 14.63 1.36
N GLU A 42 5.97 15.40 1.99
CA GLU A 42 5.70 16.03 3.29
C GLU A 42 4.77 17.23 3.09
N VAL A 43 3.73 17.33 3.90
CA VAL A 43 2.78 18.47 3.87
C VAL A 43 3.52 19.80 4.01
N GLY A 44 3.22 20.75 3.14
CA GLY A 44 3.87 22.08 3.14
C GLY A 44 5.29 22.10 2.58
N SER A 45 5.87 20.96 2.20
CA SER A 45 7.14 20.92 1.47
C SER A 45 6.93 21.24 -0.01
N GLN A 46 7.98 21.74 -0.67
CA GLN A 46 7.98 21.95 -2.11
C GLN A 46 8.40 20.68 -2.83
N VAL A 47 7.61 20.26 -3.81
CA VAL A 47 7.94 19.15 -4.71
C VAL A 47 8.19 19.65 -6.13
N ASN A 48 9.03 18.92 -6.85
CA ASN A 48 9.29 19.14 -8.25
C ASN A 48 9.13 17.81 -8.98
N ALA A 49 8.17 17.74 -9.90
CA ALA A 49 7.88 16.54 -10.67
C ALA A 49 8.06 16.82 -12.16
N THR A 50 8.65 15.88 -12.89
CA THR A 50 8.95 16.00 -14.31
C THR A 50 8.49 14.77 -15.07
N VAL A 51 7.75 14.97 -16.15
CA VAL A 51 7.29 13.91 -17.05
C VAL A 51 7.70 14.21 -18.48
N THR A 52 8.19 13.20 -19.17
CA THR A 52 8.55 13.26 -20.58
C THR A 52 7.49 12.57 -21.42
N LEU A 53 6.98 13.26 -22.42
CA LEU A 53 6.03 12.77 -23.41
C LEU A 53 6.74 12.56 -24.75
N THR A 54 6.49 11.41 -25.36
CA THR A 54 7.08 10.96 -26.62
C THR A 54 5.97 10.43 -27.54
N ASN A 55 6.33 10.08 -28.79
CA ASN A 55 5.36 9.57 -29.78
C ASN A 55 4.12 10.48 -29.91
N LEU A 56 4.33 11.80 -29.90
CA LEU A 56 3.30 12.84 -29.68
C LEU A 56 2.14 12.87 -30.70
N TYR A 57 2.25 12.12 -31.80
CA TYR A 57 1.38 12.21 -32.98
C TYR A 57 0.89 10.84 -33.45
N GLN A 58 0.88 9.81 -32.60
CA GLN A 58 0.57 8.43 -33.02
C GLN A 58 -0.72 7.93 -32.38
N ASN A 59 -1.60 7.25 -33.13
CA ASN A 59 -2.80 6.57 -32.62
C ASN A 59 -3.86 7.49 -31.96
N PRO A 60 -4.60 8.32 -32.74
CA PRO A 60 -4.54 8.50 -34.19
C PRO A 60 -3.42 9.47 -34.60
N THR A 61 -3.11 9.54 -35.90
CA THR A 61 -2.18 10.56 -36.41
C THR A 61 -2.82 11.95 -36.28
N LEU A 62 -2.17 12.82 -35.51
CA LEU A 62 -2.60 14.19 -35.27
C LEU A 62 -1.51 15.15 -35.77
N GLU A 63 -1.89 16.17 -36.53
CA GLU A 63 -0.94 17.21 -36.96
C GLU A 63 -0.70 18.26 -35.87
N SER A 64 -1.71 18.50 -35.02
CA SER A 64 -1.68 19.40 -33.87
C SER A 64 -2.65 18.96 -32.77
N TRP A 65 -2.36 19.34 -31.52
CA TRP A 65 -3.24 19.20 -30.36
C TRP A 65 -2.78 20.14 -29.24
N THR A 66 -3.57 20.23 -28.16
CA THR A 66 -3.23 21.06 -26.98
C THR A 66 -3.08 20.22 -25.74
N LEU A 67 -2.02 20.47 -24.98
CA LEU A 67 -1.75 19.86 -23.69
C LEU A 67 -2.43 20.69 -22.59
N ALA A 68 -3.05 19.99 -21.66
CA ALA A 68 -3.55 20.52 -20.41
C ALA A 68 -2.98 19.70 -19.26
N GLY A 69 -2.83 20.34 -18.11
CA GLY A 69 -2.41 19.67 -16.89
C GLY A 69 -3.16 20.20 -15.68
N SER A 70 -3.30 19.34 -14.68
CA SER A 70 -3.89 19.65 -13.37
C SER A 70 -3.08 19.03 -12.24
N THR A 71 -3.16 19.62 -11.05
CA THR A 71 -2.49 19.16 -9.83
C THR A 71 -3.27 19.59 -8.59
N ASP A 72 -3.15 18.82 -7.52
CA ASP A 72 -3.65 19.18 -6.19
C ASP A 72 -2.62 20.02 -5.39
N LEU A 73 -1.41 20.20 -5.93
CA LEU A 73 -0.40 21.07 -5.33
C LEU A 73 -0.91 22.51 -5.19
N THR A 74 -0.30 23.25 -4.26
CA THR A 74 -0.56 24.67 -4.05
C THR A 74 0.65 25.49 -4.51
N GLU A 75 0.47 26.80 -4.75
CA GLU A 75 1.59 27.68 -5.17
C GLU A 75 2.35 27.14 -6.40
N VAL A 76 1.57 26.78 -7.43
CA VAL A 76 2.06 25.96 -8.54
C VAL A 76 2.59 26.80 -9.70
N THR A 77 3.74 26.37 -10.23
CA THR A 77 4.25 26.78 -11.54
C THR A 77 4.50 25.55 -12.41
N TRP A 78 3.98 25.59 -13.63
CA TRP A 78 4.20 24.62 -14.69
C TRP A 78 5.22 25.15 -15.69
N THR A 79 6.04 24.26 -16.23
CA THR A 79 6.94 24.55 -17.35
C THR A 79 6.83 23.44 -18.37
N VAL A 80 6.40 23.80 -19.58
CA VAL A 80 6.32 22.90 -20.73
C VAL A 80 7.50 23.20 -21.64
N MET A 81 8.36 22.22 -21.87
CA MET A 81 9.57 22.35 -22.69
C MET A 81 9.45 21.47 -23.93
N TYR A 82 9.79 22.02 -25.08
CA TYR A 82 9.67 21.35 -26.37
C TYR A 82 11.06 21.02 -26.93
N PHE A 83 11.27 19.79 -27.38
CA PHE A 83 12.55 19.32 -27.89
C PHE A 83 12.40 18.72 -29.29
N ASP A 84 13.40 18.97 -30.14
CA ASP A 84 13.49 18.37 -31.48
C ASP A 84 14.14 16.97 -31.46
N GLN A 85 14.18 16.34 -32.64
CA GLN A 85 14.74 15.00 -32.84
C GLN A 85 16.25 14.88 -32.53
N THR A 86 16.96 16.00 -32.36
CA THR A 86 18.37 16.03 -31.97
C THR A 86 18.56 16.17 -30.46
N GLY A 87 17.46 16.36 -29.71
CA GLY A 87 17.46 16.64 -28.28
C GLY A 87 17.70 18.11 -27.94
N ALA A 88 17.66 19.01 -28.93
CA ALA A 88 17.78 20.44 -28.68
C ALA A 88 16.42 21.02 -28.26
N ARG A 89 16.41 21.85 -27.21
CA ARG A 89 15.19 22.57 -26.79
C ARG A 89 14.87 23.66 -27.81
N VAL A 90 13.69 23.58 -28.42
CA VAL A 90 13.22 24.51 -29.44
C VAL A 90 12.31 25.59 -28.88
N ASP A 91 11.55 25.29 -27.82
CA ASP A 91 10.67 26.26 -27.16
C ASP A 91 10.41 25.92 -25.69
N GLN A 92 9.83 26.88 -24.95
CA GLN A 92 9.40 26.72 -23.56
C GLN A 92 8.25 27.66 -23.20
N GLU A 93 7.23 27.10 -22.56
CA GLU A 93 6.11 27.84 -21.98
C GLU A 93 6.03 27.66 -20.47
N SER A 94 5.47 28.66 -19.78
CA SER A 94 5.28 28.62 -18.33
C SER A 94 3.86 29.07 -17.98
N PHE A 95 3.26 28.37 -17.02
CA PHE A 95 1.89 28.62 -16.57
C PHE A 95 1.87 28.61 -15.04
N ASP A 96 1.00 29.42 -14.45
CA ASP A 96 0.81 29.44 -13.00
C ASP A 96 -0.59 28.93 -12.64
N GLY A 97 -0.70 28.37 -11.43
CA GLY A 97 -1.95 27.84 -10.90
C GLY A 97 -2.06 26.31 -10.99
N GLN A 98 -3.10 25.77 -10.36
CA GLN A 98 -3.34 24.32 -10.24
C GLN A 98 -3.67 23.64 -11.56
N SER A 99 -4.01 24.41 -12.58
CA SER A 99 -4.24 23.88 -13.91
C SER A 99 -3.78 24.84 -14.98
N PHE A 100 -3.40 24.28 -16.12
CA PHE A 100 -3.14 25.02 -17.34
C PHE A 100 -3.80 24.32 -18.52
N SER A 101 -4.07 25.07 -19.58
CA SER A 101 -4.51 24.53 -20.86
C SER A 101 -3.97 25.37 -22.01
N GLY A 102 -3.92 24.79 -23.20
CA GLY A 102 -3.61 25.51 -24.43
C GLY A 102 -2.13 25.49 -24.84
N ALA A 103 -1.28 24.70 -24.18
CA ALA A 103 0.09 24.46 -24.62
C ALA A 103 0.06 23.65 -25.93
N GLU A 104 0.44 24.27 -27.06
CA GLU A 104 0.26 23.69 -28.38
C GLU A 104 1.39 22.72 -28.73
N VAL A 105 1.02 21.55 -29.26
CA VAL A 105 1.96 20.54 -29.77
C VAL A 105 1.63 20.30 -31.23
N ALA A 106 2.43 20.86 -32.14
CA ALA A 106 2.23 20.71 -33.58
C ALA A 106 3.45 20.11 -34.29
N THR A 107 3.18 19.28 -35.29
CA THR A 107 4.23 18.67 -36.15
C THR A 107 5.02 19.71 -36.93
N ALA A 108 4.40 20.86 -37.24
CA ALA A 108 5.02 21.96 -37.98
C ALA A 108 6.21 22.58 -37.22
N ASP A 109 6.22 22.48 -35.90
CA ASP A 109 7.27 23.03 -35.04
C ASP A 109 8.49 22.10 -34.91
N GLY A 110 8.40 20.88 -35.46
CA GLY A 110 9.49 19.90 -35.40
C GLY A 110 9.70 19.27 -34.02
N THR A 111 8.75 19.45 -33.10
CA THR A 111 8.77 18.85 -31.77
C THR A 111 8.69 17.33 -31.86
N SER A 112 9.59 16.62 -31.20
CA SER A 112 9.54 15.16 -31.06
C SER A 112 9.33 14.70 -29.61
N GLU A 113 9.66 15.56 -28.65
CA GLU A 113 9.52 15.30 -27.21
C GLU A 113 8.98 16.56 -26.52
N VAL A 114 8.09 16.35 -25.55
CA VAL A 114 7.60 17.40 -24.65
C VAL A 114 7.95 17.00 -23.23
N ARG A 115 8.59 17.89 -22.46
CA ARG A 115 8.86 17.68 -21.04
C ARG A 115 8.04 18.64 -20.22
N VAL A 116 7.18 18.10 -19.38
CA VAL A 116 6.34 18.85 -18.46
C VAL A 116 6.99 18.80 -17.10
N ARG A 117 7.24 19.96 -16.51
CA ARG A 117 7.66 20.10 -15.12
C ARG A 117 6.59 20.83 -14.34
N VAL A 118 6.25 20.31 -13.17
CA VAL A 118 5.42 20.99 -12.18
C VAL A 118 6.26 21.21 -10.92
N THR A 119 6.17 22.41 -10.36
CA THR A 119 6.73 22.73 -9.06
C THR A 119 5.64 23.36 -8.22
N GLY A 120 5.47 22.88 -6.99
CA GLY A 120 4.43 23.37 -6.09
C GLY A 120 4.61 22.84 -4.68
N THR A 121 3.76 23.31 -3.78
CA THR A 121 3.75 22.99 -2.36
C THR A 121 2.69 21.93 -2.07
N VAL A 122 3.07 20.88 -1.32
CA VAL A 122 2.17 19.77 -0.94
C VAL A 122 1.00 20.32 -0.11
N PRO A 123 -0.26 19.99 -0.47
CA PRO A 123 -1.42 20.50 0.23
C PRO A 123 -1.51 19.96 1.66
N GLN A 124 -2.27 20.67 2.51
CA GLN A 124 -2.59 20.21 3.86
C GLN A 124 -3.49 18.97 3.80
N VAL A 125 -3.42 18.13 4.85
CA VAL A 125 -4.32 16.98 5.02
C VAL A 125 -5.56 17.43 5.79
N GLU A 126 -6.75 17.22 5.23
CA GLU A 126 -8.02 17.51 5.93
C GLU A 126 -8.45 16.35 6.83
N ASP A 127 -8.36 15.12 6.33
CA ASP A 127 -8.73 13.90 7.03
C ASP A 127 -7.64 12.82 6.82
N TYR A 128 -7.34 12.06 7.88
CA TYR A 128 -6.35 10.98 7.84
C TYR A 128 -7.03 9.62 7.64
N SER A 129 -6.43 8.76 6.82
CA SER A 129 -6.91 7.39 6.64
C SER A 129 -5.75 6.40 6.55
N TYR A 130 -5.74 5.41 7.43
CA TYR A 130 -4.68 4.41 7.42
C TYR A 130 -4.78 3.48 6.19
N ASP A 131 -5.97 3.01 5.86
CA ASP A 131 -6.22 2.14 4.71
C ASP A 131 -7.61 2.44 4.08
N PRO A 132 -7.67 2.96 2.83
CA PRO A 132 -6.54 3.28 1.95
C PRO A 132 -5.77 4.52 2.44
N ALA A 133 -4.47 4.57 2.16
CA ALA A 133 -3.68 5.76 2.47
C ALA A 133 -4.21 6.98 1.70
N GLN A 134 -4.35 8.10 2.42
CA GLN A 134 -4.75 9.35 1.81
C GLN A 134 -3.71 9.82 0.76
N SER A 135 -4.17 10.26 -0.40
CA SER A 135 -3.30 10.64 -1.52
C SER A 135 -3.79 11.92 -2.21
N PHE A 136 -2.89 12.55 -2.94
CA PHE A 136 -3.16 13.73 -3.77
C PHE A 136 -2.54 13.57 -5.16
N THR A 137 -3.08 14.29 -6.13
CA THR A 137 -2.59 14.31 -7.51
C THR A 137 -1.36 15.21 -7.61
N VAL A 138 -0.18 14.64 -7.85
CA VAL A 138 1.04 15.43 -8.06
C VAL A 138 0.96 16.11 -9.42
N LEU A 139 0.56 15.37 -10.45
CA LEU A 139 0.20 15.92 -11.75
C LEU A 139 -0.71 14.95 -12.52
N SER A 140 -1.57 15.50 -13.35
CA SER A 140 -2.38 14.77 -14.33
C SER A 140 -2.28 15.52 -15.65
N LEU A 141 -2.15 14.78 -16.76
CA LEU A 141 -1.97 15.37 -18.09
C LEU A 141 -3.04 14.87 -19.04
N GLU A 142 -3.53 15.78 -19.88
CA GLU A 142 -4.57 15.50 -20.86
C GLU A 142 -4.21 16.06 -22.23
N GLN A 143 -4.59 15.33 -23.27
CA GLN A 143 -4.51 15.75 -24.66
C GLN A 143 -5.89 16.19 -25.14
N THR A 144 -6.02 17.45 -25.56
CA THR A 144 -7.23 17.98 -26.19
C THR A 144 -7.02 18.17 -27.69
N ARG A 145 -7.83 17.50 -28.50
CA ARG A 145 -7.80 17.57 -29.97
C ARG A 145 -8.55 18.78 -30.49
N GLU A 146 -8.15 19.24 -31.67
CA GLU A 146 -8.92 20.21 -32.44
C GLU A 146 -10.33 19.64 -32.72
N GLY A 147 -11.37 20.38 -32.32
CA GLY A 147 -12.76 19.89 -32.32
C GLY A 147 -13.30 19.43 -30.95
N GLY A 148 -12.49 19.48 -29.89
CA GLY A 148 -12.96 19.46 -28.49
C GLY A 148 -13.03 18.10 -27.81
N SER A 149 -12.41 17.05 -28.37
CA SER A 149 -12.30 15.76 -27.68
C SER A 149 -11.04 15.73 -26.81
N THR A 150 -11.20 15.47 -25.51
CA THR A 150 -10.12 15.36 -24.53
C THR A 150 -9.88 13.89 -24.16
N ASN A 151 -8.61 13.49 -24.07
CA ASN A 151 -8.19 12.16 -23.63
C ASN A 151 -7.16 12.31 -22.52
N ALA A 152 -7.32 11.57 -21.43
CA ALA A 152 -6.30 11.45 -20.40
C ALA A 152 -5.03 10.82 -20.99
N ILE A 153 -3.88 11.41 -20.68
CA ILE A 153 -2.56 10.85 -20.99
C ILE A 153 -2.18 9.91 -19.85
N ASP A 154 -2.04 10.45 -18.65
CA ASP A 154 -1.75 9.69 -17.43
C ASP A 154 -1.97 10.58 -16.18
N GLU A 155 -1.99 9.94 -15.02
CA GLU A 155 -2.14 10.57 -13.71
C GLU A 155 -1.14 10.00 -12.71
N TRP A 156 -0.44 10.89 -12.01
CA TRP A 156 0.52 10.53 -10.97
C TRP A 156 0.05 11.07 -9.63
N THR A 157 -0.02 10.17 -8.65
CA THR A 157 -0.48 10.47 -7.29
C THR A 157 0.61 10.18 -6.27
N ALA A 158 0.57 10.89 -5.14
CA ALA A 158 1.48 10.68 -4.02
C ALA A 158 0.71 10.66 -2.70
N VAL A 159 1.26 9.97 -1.71
CA VAL A 159 0.77 10.00 -0.33
C VAL A 159 1.32 11.23 0.38
N HIS A 160 0.44 12.13 0.83
CA HIS A 160 0.84 13.20 1.75
C HIS A 160 1.06 12.67 3.18
N TYR A 161 2.10 13.18 3.85
CA TYR A 161 2.40 12.86 5.25
C TYR A 161 2.86 14.08 6.04
N THR A 162 2.64 14.05 7.35
CA THR A 162 3.43 14.80 8.33
C THR A 162 4.44 13.86 8.98
N GLU A 163 5.45 14.41 9.66
CA GLU A 163 6.43 13.60 10.40
C GLU A 163 5.73 12.68 11.43
N GLU A 164 4.76 13.22 12.16
CA GLU A 164 3.99 12.48 13.18
C GLU A 164 3.08 11.41 12.54
N SER A 165 2.41 11.72 11.42
CA SER A 165 1.57 10.73 10.74
C SER A 165 2.41 9.60 10.19
N ARG A 166 3.60 9.90 9.66
CA ARG A 166 4.53 8.88 9.17
C ARG A 166 5.01 7.97 10.28
N GLU A 167 5.40 8.54 11.42
CA GLU A 167 5.83 7.77 12.59
C GLU A 167 4.71 6.84 13.08
N ALA A 168 3.48 7.35 13.20
CA ALA A 168 2.32 6.55 13.58
C ALA A 168 2.01 5.42 12.59
N ARG A 169 2.08 5.69 11.28
CA ARG A 169 1.88 4.66 10.25
C ARG A 169 2.93 3.55 10.36
N ASN A 170 4.21 3.92 10.52
CA ASN A 170 5.29 2.94 10.71
C ASN A 170 5.06 2.07 11.95
N ALA A 171 4.65 2.67 13.08
CA ALA A 171 4.34 1.92 14.30
C ALA A 171 3.17 0.94 14.09
N ILE A 172 2.11 1.36 13.40
CA ILE A 172 0.98 0.48 13.05
C ILE A 172 1.42 -0.64 12.11
N ASP A 173 2.26 -0.36 11.11
CA ASP A 173 2.78 -1.37 10.16
C ASP A 173 3.61 -2.43 10.91
N GLU A 174 4.50 -2.02 11.81
CA GLU A 174 5.31 -2.91 12.64
C GLU A 174 4.47 -3.76 13.60
N ALA A 175 3.46 -3.14 14.23
CA ALA A 175 2.51 -3.84 15.08
C ALA A 175 1.68 -4.84 14.27
N SER A 176 1.18 -4.46 13.09
CA SER A 176 0.40 -5.30 12.19
C SER A 176 1.15 -6.56 11.79
N ALA A 177 2.42 -6.42 11.42
CA ALA A 177 3.28 -7.57 11.09
C ALA A 177 3.40 -8.56 12.26
N THR A 178 3.55 -8.05 13.49
CA THR A 178 3.69 -8.90 14.69
C THR A 178 2.38 -9.55 15.11
N VAL A 179 1.27 -8.80 15.03
CA VAL A 179 -0.07 -9.29 15.38
C VAL A 179 -0.55 -10.36 14.41
N ALA A 180 -0.27 -10.22 13.11
CA ALA A 180 -0.66 -11.19 12.09
C ALA A 180 -0.11 -12.61 12.35
N ASP A 181 1.02 -12.73 13.03
CA ASP A 181 1.68 -14.00 13.34
C ASP A 181 1.12 -14.73 14.57
N VAL A 182 0.19 -14.10 15.31
CA VAL A 182 -0.36 -14.66 16.54
C VAL A 182 -1.88 -14.56 16.59
N ASN A 183 -2.53 -15.61 17.11
CA ASN A 183 -3.97 -15.59 17.34
C ASN A 183 -4.27 -14.95 18.71
N SER A 184 -4.26 -13.62 18.77
CA SER A 184 -4.48 -12.85 20.01
C SER A 184 -5.53 -11.76 19.80
N GLN A 185 -6.76 -12.01 20.27
CA GLN A 185 -7.86 -11.04 20.20
C GLN A 185 -7.55 -9.71 20.90
N ASP A 186 -6.74 -9.73 21.95
CA ASP A 186 -6.37 -8.51 22.67
C ASP A 186 -5.36 -7.68 21.88
N ALA A 187 -4.42 -8.34 21.19
CA ALA A 187 -3.47 -7.67 20.30
C ALA A 187 -4.20 -7.09 19.07
N GLU A 188 -5.09 -7.86 18.44
CA GLU A 188 -5.94 -7.42 17.33
C GLU A 188 -6.80 -6.20 17.70
N ARG A 189 -7.43 -6.21 18.87
CA ARG A 189 -8.23 -5.06 19.35
C ARG A 189 -7.38 -3.80 19.54
N SER A 190 -6.16 -3.97 20.03
CA SER A 190 -5.24 -2.85 20.26
C SER A 190 -4.78 -2.23 18.95
N LEU A 191 -4.47 -3.07 17.96
CA LEU A 191 -4.15 -2.65 16.61
C LEU A 191 -5.33 -1.92 15.95
N GLY A 192 -6.55 -2.44 16.09
CA GLY A 192 -7.77 -1.78 15.60
C GLY A 192 -7.94 -0.38 16.21
N ASN A 193 -7.76 -0.25 17.53
CA ASN A 193 -7.83 1.05 18.19
C ASN A 193 -6.72 2.00 17.73
N ALA A 194 -5.52 1.49 17.42
CA ALA A 194 -4.42 2.29 16.90
C ALA A 194 -4.75 2.89 15.52
N ILE A 195 -5.34 2.06 14.65
CA ILE A 195 -5.84 2.48 13.34
C ILE A 195 -6.95 3.54 13.49
N ASP A 196 -7.89 3.34 14.42
CA ASP A 196 -8.95 4.32 14.71
C ASP A 196 -8.37 5.65 15.22
N ALA A 197 -7.35 5.60 16.08
CA ALA A 197 -6.64 6.78 16.57
C ALA A 197 -5.91 7.53 15.44
N TYR A 198 -5.23 6.80 14.54
CA TYR A 198 -4.60 7.39 13.35
C TYR A 198 -5.63 8.09 12.46
N ASN A 199 -6.76 7.43 12.19
CA ASN A 199 -7.84 8.00 11.38
C ASN A 199 -8.45 9.25 12.03
N GLY A 200 -8.39 9.35 13.36
CA GLY A 200 -8.79 10.53 14.11
C GLY A 200 -7.73 11.65 14.19
N GLY A 201 -6.54 11.45 13.62
CA GLY A 201 -5.41 12.40 13.72
C GLY A 201 -4.69 12.37 15.09
N GLU A 202 -4.98 11.39 15.94
CA GLU A 202 -4.39 11.22 17.27
C GLU A 202 -3.11 10.38 17.19
N PHE A 203 -2.07 10.89 16.50
CA PHE A 203 -0.87 10.11 16.16
C PHE A 203 -0.10 9.56 17.36
N GLY A 204 0.06 10.34 18.42
CA GLY A 204 0.71 9.87 19.65
C GLY A 204 -0.03 8.68 20.28
N LEU A 205 -1.37 8.76 20.32
CA LEU A 205 -2.20 7.66 20.81
C LEU A 205 -2.12 6.43 19.89
N ALA A 206 -2.07 6.64 18.57
CA ALA A 206 -1.89 5.57 17.60
C ALA A 206 -0.57 4.82 17.81
N ILE A 207 0.53 5.54 18.08
CA ILE A 207 1.84 4.95 18.40
C ILE A 207 1.75 4.13 19.69
N ASP A 208 1.27 4.72 20.79
CA ASP A 208 1.12 4.05 22.09
C ASP A 208 0.27 2.77 22.01
N LEU A 209 -0.81 2.79 21.21
CA LEU A 209 -1.68 1.62 21.02
C LEU A 209 -1.03 0.55 20.14
N SER A 210 -0.22 0.95 19.16
CA SER A 210 0.55 0.05 18.29
C SER A 210 1.62 -0.68 19.09
N GLU A 211 2.36 0.03 19.93
CA GLU A 211 3.35 -0.56 20.85
C GLU A 211 2.68 -1.59 21.78
N GLN A 212 1.54 -1.24 22.38
CA GLN A 212 0.80 -2.18 23.22
C GLN A 212 0.28 -3.41 22.44
N ALA A 213 -0.15 -3.23 21.18
CA ALA A 213 -0.56 -4.34 20.33
C ALA A 213 0.61 -5.29 20.09
N GLN A 214 1.79 -4.73 19.77
CA GLN A 214 3.02 -5.47 19.57
C GLN A 214 3.45 -6.22 20.85
N GLU A 215 3.45 -5.57 22.01
CA GLU A 215 3.77 -6.20 23.30
C GLU A 215 2.84 -7.38 23.61
N ARG A 216 1.52 -7.20 23.44
CA ARG A 216 0.51 -8.26 23.66
C ARG A 216 0.71 -9.43 22.70
N ALA A 217 1.05 -9.14 21.45
CA ALA A 217 1.35 -10.16 20.45
C ALA A 217 2.61 -10.97 20.83
N GLN A 218 3.70 -10.29 21.19
CA GLN A 218 4.95 -10.92 21.63
C GLN A 218 4.76 -11.78 22.89
N GLN A 219 4.00 -11.31 23.88
CA GLN A 219 3.65 -12.09 25.08
C GLN A 219 2.86 -13.36 24.73
N THR A 220 1.95 -13.26 23.77
CA THR A 220 1.18 -14.42 23.26
C THR A 220 2.11 -15.41 22.56
N GLN A 221 3.05 -14.91 21.74
CA GLN A 221 4.03 -15.74 21.04
C GLN A 221 4.92 -16.51 22.03
N GLN A 222 5.47 -15.84 23.04
CA GLN A 222 6.29 -16.47 24.08
C GLN A 222 5.51 -17.52 24.88
N SER A 223 4.26 -17.22 25.23
CA SER A 223 3.39 -18.16 25.95
C SER A 223 3.09 -19.42 25.13
N ASN A 224 2.83 -19.26 23.83
CA ASN A 224 2.60 -20.37 22.91
C ASN A 224 3.84 -21.26 22.79
N GLN A 225 5.04 -20.66 22.70
CA GLN A 225 6.30 -21.43 22.68
C GLN A 225 6.49 -22.22 23.98
N LEU A 226 6.26 -21.61 25.15
CA LEU A 226 6.35 -22.29 26.45
C LEU A 226 5.37 -23.47 26.56
N ILE A 227 4.11 -23.29 26.17
CA ILE A 227 3.11 -24.36 26.18
C ILE A 227 3.52 -25.49 25.21
N GLN A 228 4.03 -25.16 24.03
CA GLN A 228 4.48 -26.14 23.05
C GLN A 228 5.65 -26.99 23.60
N TYR A 229 6.64 -26.36 24.23
CA TYR A 229 7.74 -27.09 24.90
C TYR A 229 7.24 -27.94 26.08
N ALA A 230 6.29 -27.43 26.87
CA ALA A 230 5.71 -28.19 27.97
C ALA A 230 4.95 -29.43 27.46
N LEU A 231 4.19 -29.32 26.37
CA LEU A 231 3.50 -30.45 25.74
C LEU A 231 4.49 -31.50 25.20
N TYR A 232 5.60 -31.08 24.58
CA TYR A 232 6.67 -32.03 24.18
C TYR A 232 7.34 -32.68 25.39
N GLY A 233 7.57 -31.93 26.47
CA GLY A 233 8.11 -32.47 27.72
C GLY A 233 7.19 -33.51 28.36
N VAL A 234 5.89 -33.23 28.43
CA VAL A 234 4.88 -34.16 28.95
C VAL A 234 4.70 -35.38 28.03
N GLY A 235 4.68 -35.17 26.70
CA GLY A 235 4.61 -36.26 25.72
C GLY A 235 5.83 -37.19 25.79
N GLY A 236 7.03 -36.63 25.92
CA GLY A 236 8.27 -37.40 26.10
C GLY A 236 8.26 -38.23 27.38
N LEU A 237 7.79 -37.66 28.50
CA LEU A 237 7.68 -38.37 29.76
C LEU A 237 6.69 -39.54 29.71
N LEU A 238 5.56 -39.41 29.01
CA LEU A 238 4.60 -40.50 28.84
C LEU A 238 5.19 -41.67 28.03
N VAL A 239 5.93 -41.39 26.96
CA VAL A 239 6.59 -42.43 26.15
C VAL A 239 7.64 -43.17 26.98
N ILE A 240 8.46 -42.45 27.76
CA ILE A 240 9.45 -43.07 28.65
C ILE A 240 8.75 -43.90 29.73
N GLY A 241 7.67 -43.39 30.32
CA GLY A 241 6.87 -44.10 31.32
C GLY A 241 6.26 -45.40 30.78
N LEU A 242 5.73 -45.38 29.56
CA LEU A 242 5.20 -46.58 28.89
C LEU A 242 6.30 -47.57 28.49
N ALA A 243 7.47 -47.09 28.05
CA ALA A 243 8.61 -47.95 27.74
C ALA A 243 9.17 -48.62 29.01
N ALA A 244 9.33 -47.88 30.10
CA ALA A 244 9.78 -48.40 31.39
C ALA A 244 8.73 -49.35 32.01
N GLY A 245 7.45 -48.97 31.97
CA GLY A 245 6.35 -49.81 32.44
C GLY A 245 6.20 -51.09 31.62
N GLY A 246 6.30 -51.00 30.29
CA GLY A 246 6.29 -52.15 29.38
C GLY A 246 7.50 -53.07 29.58
N PHE A 247 8.69 -52.51 29.79
CA PHE A 247 9.91 -53.27 30.09
C PHE A 247 9.82 -54.00 31.43
N LEU A 248 9.36 -53.33 32.49
CA LEU A 248 9.16 -53.95 33.81
C LEU A 248 8.08 -55.03 33.77
N TYR A 249 6.99 -54.79 33.05
CA TYR A 249 5.91 -55.77 32.86
C TYR A 249 6.43 -57.01 32.10
N TRP A 250 7.13 -56.83 30.98
CA TRP A 250 7.74 -57.93 30.21
C TRP A 250 8.74 -58.72 31.04
N ARG A 251 9.57 -58.04 31.84
CA ARG A 251 10.51 -58.69 32.77
C ARG A 251 9.79 -59.45 33.88
N SER A 252 8.67 -58.94 34.39
CA SER A 252 7.90 -59.62 35.43
C SER A 252 7.28 -60.94 34.97
N GLN A 253 6.98 -61.08 33.67
CA GLN A 253 6.51 -62.33 33.07
C GLN A 253 7.60 -63.39 32.89
N GLN A 254 8.89 -63.03 32.98
CA GLN A 254 10.00 -64.00 32.92
C GLN A 254 10.33 -64.65 34.27
N GLN A 255 9.73 -64.22 35.38
CA GLN A 255 10.04 -64.73 36.73
C GLN A 255 8.97 -65.70 37.28
N GLY A 256 8.05 -66.16 36.43
CA GLY A 256 6.87 -66.91 36.87
C GLY A 256 6.67 -68.26 36.21
N GLN A 257 7.69 -69.13 36.14
CA GLN A 257 7.52 -70.60 36.21
C GLN A 257 8.85 -71.26 36.59
N ASP A 258 9.16 -71.26 37.88
CA ASP A 258 9.94 -72.34 38.46
C ASP A 258 9.36 -72.68 39.84
N LYS A 259 8.45 -73.65 39.82
CA LYS A 259 8.17 -74.52 40.95
C LYS A 259 8.14 -75.95 40.43
N LEU A 260 9.34 -76.53 40.28
CA LEU A 260 9.51 -77.95 40.50
C LEU A 260 9.59 -78.17 42.02
N GLY A 261 8.48 -78.68 42.54
CA GLY A 261 8.26 -79.20 43.88
C GLY A 261 6.96 -79.98 43.84
#